data_AF-A0A932IQS8-F1
#
_entry.id   AF-A0A932IQS8-F1
#
_cell.length_a   1.000
_cell.length_b   1.000
_cell.length_c   1.000
_cell.angle_alpha   90.00
_cell.angle_beta   90.00
_cell.angle_gamma   90.00
#
_symmetry.space_group_name_H-M   'P 1'
#
loop_
_entity.id
_entity.type
_entity.pdbx_description
1 polymer ?
#
loop_
_entity_poly.entity_id
_entity_poly.type
_entity_poly.pdbx_seq_one_letter_code
_entity_poly.pdbx_strand_id
1 'polypeptide(L)'
;MSQHVDLSPTERAAVAMRAIDDLGDERDDRALLRLRCGRSHHVGAVFDTAIGAVFESRVGPHAHGDRDFIDVAHQGGRHGTRFADLLQAGPMTSDIVPAGCECGTHELSRKEMQKAIAAHRRNIILS
;
A
#
# COMPACT_ATOMS: atom_id res chain seq x y z
N MET A 1 -14.18 -16.31 -16.00
CA MET A 1 -15.32 -15.65 -15.32
C MET A 1 -14.74 -14.81 -14.20
N SER A 2 -14.51 -13.51 -14.46
CA SER A 2 -14.00 -12.59 -13.44
C SER A 2 -15.14 -12.27 -12.48
N GLN A 3 -15.15 -12.92 -11.31
CA GLN A 3 -16.10 -12.60 -10.26
C GLN A 3 -15.69 -11.24 -9.69
N HIS A 4 -16.35 -10.18 -10.16
CA HIS A 4 -16.30 -8.89 -9.51
C HIS A 4 -17.05 -9.05 -8.19
N VAL A 5 -16.29 -9.35 -7.13
CA VAL A 5 -16.85 -9.35 -5.79
C VAL A 5 -17.07 -7.87 -5.44
N ASP A 6 -18.32 -7.43 -5.37
CA ASP A 6 -18.71 -6.11 -4.87
C ASP A 6 -18.50 -6.05 -3.35
N LEU A 7 -17.24 -6.20 -2.93
CA LEU A 7 -16.84 -5.99 -1.54
C LEU A 7 -16.99 -4.50 -1.22
N SER A 8 -17.56 -4.20 -0.06
CA SER A 8 -17.51 -2.86 0.50
C SER A 8 -16.03 -2.42 0.67
N PRO A 9 -15.74 -1.10 0.71
CA PRO A 9 -14.38 -0.63 0.92
C PRO A 9 -13.69 -1.24 2.14
N THR A 10 -14.43 -1.41 3.24
CA THR A 10 -13.92 -1.99 4.49
C THR A 10 -13.60 -3.48 4.33
N GLU A 11 -14.49 -4.26 3.73
CA GLU A 11 -14.25 -5.69 3.51
C GLU A 11 -13.06 -5.90 2.57
N ARG A 12 -12.98 -5.11 1.49
CA ARG A 12 -11.88 -5.17 0.53
C ARG A 12 -10.54 -4.84 1.18
N ALA A 13 -10.50 -3.83 2.04
CA ALA A 13 -9.31 -3.52 2.83
C ALA A 13 -8.94 -4.68 3.77
N ALA A 14 -9.92 -5.31 4.42
CA ALA A 14 -9.69 -6.44 5.33
C ALA A 14 -9.12 -7.67 4.59
N VAL A 15 -9.69 -8.07 3.45
CA VAL A 15 -9.12 -9.18 2.66
C VAL A 15 -7.76 -8.83 2.05
N ALA A 16 -7.56 -7.58 1.62
CA ALA A 16 -6.26 -7.13 1.12
C ALA A 16 -5.17 -7.18 2.21
N MET A 17 -5.47 -6.71 3.43
CA MET A 17 -4.53 -6.80 4.55
C MET A 17 -4.16 -8.25 4.86
N ARG A 18 -5.17 -9.12 4.96
CA ARG A 18 -4.94 -10.54 5.22
C ARG A 18 -4.10 -11.18 4.11
N ALA A 19 -4.38 -10.89 2.85
CA ALA A 19 -3.62 -11.45 1.73
C ALA A 19 -2.15 -10.99 1.70
N ILE A 20 -1.84 -9.79 2.19
CA ILE A 20 -0.44 -9.36 2.36
C ILE A 20 0.21 -10.09 3.53
N ASP A 21 -0.51 -10.27 4.64
CA ASP A 21 0.04 -10.94 5.82
C ASP A 21 0.30 -12.44 5.54
N ASP A 22 -0.54 -13.06 4.71
CA ASP A 22 -0.39 -14.45 4.24
C ASP A 22 0.88 -14.65 3.37
N LEU A 23 1.50 -13.58 2.83
CA LEU A 23 2.77 -13.69 2.08
C LEU A 23 3.96 -14.05 2.98
N GLY A 24 3.89 -13.74 4.28
CA GLY A 24 4.97 -14.01 5.22
C GLY A 24 6.33 -13.47 4.77
N ASP A 25 7.37 -14.31 4.89
CA ASP A 25 8.76 -13.96 4.58
C ASP A 25 9.04 -13.83 3.07
N GLU A 26 8.20 -14.42 2.20
CA GLU A 26 8.37 -14.38 0.74
C GLU A 26 7.86 -13.05 0.13
N ARG A 27 7.40 -12.14 0.98
CA ARG A 27 6.74 -10.91 0.57
C ARG A 27 7.55 -10.05 -0.40
N ASP A 28 8.87 -9.95 -0.19
CA ASP A 28 9.71 -9.12 -1.05
C ASP A 28 9.87 -9.70 -2.46
N ASP A 29 9.87 -11.02 -2.60
CA ASP A 29 9.94 -11.71 -3.90
C ASP A 29 8.62 -11.59 -4.67
N ARG A 30 7.52 -11.34 -3.95
CA ARG A 30 6.19 -11.10 -4.51
C ARG A 30 5.92 -9.63 -4.85
N ALA A 31 6.89 -8.74 -4.67
CA ALA A 31 6.73 -7.33 -5.01
C ALA A 31 6.67 -7.12 -6.54
N LEU A 32 5.51 -6.70 -7.04
CA LEU A 32 5.29 -6.36 -8.45
C LEU A 32 5.79 -4.95 -8.77
N LEU A 33 5.60 -4.01 -7.83
CA LEU A 33 5.92 -2.61 -8.02
C LEU A 33 6.28 -1.95 -6.68
N ARG A 34 7.34 -1.16 -6.65
CA ARG A 34 7.71 -0.32 -5.50
C ARG A 34 7.58 1.16 -5.88
N LEU A 35 6.97 1.95 -4.99
CA LEU A 35 6.78 3.38 -5.18
C LEU A 35 7.63 4.16 -4.20
N ARG A 36 8.37 5.14 -4.72
CA ARG A 36 9.20 6.05 -3.94
C ARG A 36 8.90 7.49 -4.30
N CYS A 37 9.04 8.42 -3.36
CA CYS A 37 8.99 9.84 -3.68
C CYS A 37 10.30 10.32 -4.33
N GLY A 38 10.34 11.56 -4.83
CA GLY A 38 11.55 12.17 -5.42
C GLY A 38 12.74 12.25 -4.45
N ARG A 39 12.49 12.17 -3.13
CA ARG A 39 13.52 12.05 -2.08
C ARG A 39 13.90 10.60 -1.73
N SER A 40 13.48 9.64 -2.55
CA SER A 40 13.71 8.19 -2.38
C SER A 40 13.08 7.53 -1.14
N HIS A 41 12.20 8.21 -0.41
CA HIS A 41 11.43 7.57 0.66
C HIS A 41 10.42 6.57 0.10
N HIS A 42 10.17 5.51 0.85
CA HIS A 42 9.19 4.50 0.48
C HIS A 42 7.77 5.04 0.68
N VAL A 43 6.97 5.03 -0.38
CA VAL A 43 5.58 5.52 -0.37
C VAL A 43 4.59 4.37 -0.29
N GLY A 44 4.89 3.26 -0.98
CA GLY A 44 4.03 2.08 -1.00
C GLY A 44 4.58 1.02 -1.96
N ALA A 45 3.92 -0.12 -2.00
CA ALA A 45 4.26 -1.21 -2.89
C ALA A 45 3.01 -1.98 -3.32
N VAL A 46 3.11 -2.64 -4.47
CA VAL A 46 2.12 -3.59 -4.96
C VAL A 46 2.72 -4.99 -4.90
N PHE A 47 1.97 -5.92 -4.34
CA PHE A 47 2.37 -7.32 -4.19
C PHE A 47 1.44 -8.22 -4.98
N ASP A 48 2.00 -9.28 -5.53
CA ASP A 48 1.25 -10.40 -6.07
C ASP A 48 0.73 -11.26 -4.93
N THR A 49 -0.59 -11.43 -4.84
CA THR A 49 -1.23 -12.21 -3.78
C THR A 49 -2.23 -13.19 -4.37
N ALA A 50 -2.68 -14.16 -3.56
CA ALA A 50 -3.67 -15.17 -4.00
C ALA A 50 -5.01 -14.56 -4.45
N ILE A 51 -5.34 -13.34 -4.03
CA ILE A 51 -6.57 -12.61 -4.43
C ILE A 51 -6.31 -11.57 -5.53
N GLY A 52 -5.10 -11.56 -6.11
CA GLY A 52 -4.66 -10.61 -7.13
C GLY A 52 -3.66 -9.58 -6.59
N ALA A 53 -3.36 -8.58 -7.42
CA ALA A 53 -2.41 -7.53 -7.05
C ALA A 53 -2.97 -6.64 -5.93
N VAL A 54 -2.27 -6.55 -4.80
CA VAL A 54 -2.67 -5.73 -3.64
C VAL A 54 -1.68 -4.60 -3.45
N PHE A 55 -2.20 -3.38 -3.35
CA PHE A 55 -1.44 -2.20 -2.97
C PHE A 55 -1.39 -2.07 -1.45
N GLU A 56 -0.22 -1.73 -0.91
CA GLU A 56 -0.03 -1.36 0.50
C GLU A 56 0.74 -0.03 0.62
N SER A 57 0.30 0.81 1.55
CA SER A 57 0.98 2.03 1.98
C SER A 57 0.81 2.27 3.48
N ARG A 58 1.47 3.31 3.99
CA ARG A 58 1.17 3.91 5.28
C ARG A 58 0.56 5.29 5.07
N VAL A 59 -0.51 5.59 5.80
CA VAL A 59 -1.25 6.84 5.70
C VAL A 59 -1.34 7.48 7.08
N GLY A 60 -1.10 8.79 7.18
CA GLY A 60 -1.17 9.54 8.42
C GLY A 60 0.17 10.16 8.84
N PRO A 61 0.14 11.08 9.83
CA PRO A 61 1.32 11.83 10.23
C PRO A 61 2.38 10.89 10.79
N HIS A 62 3.53 10.85 10.12
CA HIS A 62 4.76 10.40 10.75
C HIS A 62 5.17 11.49 11.74
N ALA A 63 5.22 11.19 13.04
CA ALA A 63 5.78 12.15 13.99
C ALA A 63 7.27 12.33 13.64
N HIS A 64 7.65 13.52 13.21
CA HIS A 64 9.03 13.96 13.31
C HIS A 64 9.27 14.23 14.80
N GLY A 65 10.11 13.41 15.43
CA GLY A 65 10.27 13.43 16.87
C GLY A 65 10.84 14.74 17.40
N ASP A 66 10.43 15.11 18.61
CA ASP A 66 11.34 15.68 19.59
C ASP A 66 10.97 15.14 20.99
N ARG A 67 11.99 15.12 21.84
CA ARG A 67 12.13 14.47 23.15
C ARG A 67 10.92 14.46 24.09
N ASP A 68 10.94 13.44 24.94
CA ASP A 68 10.08 13.13 26.08
C ASP A 68 8.73 12.49 25.76
N PHE A 69 8.70 11.15 25.66
CA PHE A 69 7.63 10.39 26.31
C PHE A 69 8.13 8.99 26.73
N ILE A 70 7.76 8.64 27.95
CA ILE A 70 8.23 7.51 28.77
C ILE A 70 7.95 6.16 28.10
N ASP A 71 8.95 5.28 28.18
CA ASP A 71 8.95 3.89 27.75
C ASP A 71 7.95 3.05 28.58
N VAL A 72 6.85 2.61 27.95
CA VAL A 72 6.00 1.54 28.48
C VAL A 72 5.43 0.68 27.33
N ALA A 73 5.75 -0.62 27.41
CA ALA A 73 5.23 -1.78 26.68
C ALA A 73 5.66 -2.00 25.21
N HIS A 74 6.61 -2.92 25.06
CA HIS A 74 7.01 -3.66 23.86
C HIS A 74 5.84 -3.98 22.90
N GLN A 75 6.01 -3.64 21.60
CA GLN A 75 5.16 -3.87 20.39
C GLN A 75 4.41 -2.65 19.77
N GLY A 76 4.78 -1.39 20.07
CA GLY A 76 3.97 -0.22 19.64
C GLY A 76 4.58 0.80 18.67
N GLY A 77 5.70 0.53 17.98
CA GLY A 77 6.44 1.59 17.28
C GLY A 77 6.19 1.73 15.78
N ARG A 78 5.01 2.12 15.29
CA ARG A 78 4.86 2.56 13.88
C ARG A 78 3.83 3.69 13.71
N HIS A 79 4.35 4.91 13.61
CA HIS A 79 3.57 6.08 13.19
C HIS A 79 3.08 5.92 11.73
N GLY A 80 1.76 6.13 11.52
CA GLY A 80 1.03 5.94 10.26
C GLY A 80 0.13 4.69 10.27
N THR A 81 -1.15 4.84 9.90
CA THR A 81 -2.11 3.74 9.74
C THR A 81 -1.81 2.99 8.45
N ARG A 82 -1.70 1.66 8.52
CA ARG A 82 -1.52 0.81 7.33
C ARG A 82 -2.78 0.87 6.47
N PHE A 83 -2.59 1.13 5.18
CA PHE A 83 -3.64 1.06 4.18
C PHE A 83 -3.30 -0.04 3.19
N ALA A 84 -4.26 -0.92 2.91
CA ALA A 84 -4.12 -1.92 1.87
C ALA A 84 -5.42 -2.04 1.08
N ASP A 85 -5.31 -2.22 -0.23
CA ASP A 85 -6.47 -2.38 -1.10
C ASP A 85 -6.12 -3.10 -2.42
N LEU A 86 -7.11 -3.77 -3.04
CA LEU A 86 -6.96 -4.48 -4.31
C LEU A 86 -6.73 -3.51 -5.46
N LEU A 87 -5.68 -3.75 -6.25
CA LEU A 87 -5.38 -2.89 -7.39
C LEU A 87 -6.46 -3.03 -8.48
N GLN A 88 -6.99 -4.24 -8.68
CA GLN A 88 -8.17 -4.49 -9.53
C GLN A 88 -9.43 -4.50 -8.66
N ALA A 89 -10.02 -3.31 -8.48
CA ALA A 89 -11.28 -3.15 -7.76
C ALA A 89 -12.48 -3.02 -8.73
N GLY A 90 -13.70 -3.16 -8.19
CA GLY A 90 -14.94 -3.05 -8.98
C GLY A 90 -15.11 -1.68 -9.64
N PRO A 91 -15.99 -1.56 -10.66
CA PRO A 91 -16.11 -0.36 -11.52
C PRO A 91 -16.50 0.92 -10.79
N MET A 92 -17.15 0.80 -9.63
CA MET A 92 -17.54 1.94 -8.78
C MET A 92 -16.47 2.33 -7.76
N THR A 93 -15.33 1.63 -7.74
CA THR A 93 -14.24 1.94 -6.79
C THR A 93 -13.41 3.11 -7.31
N SER A 94 -13.05 4.02 -6.40
CA SER A 94 -12.11 5.10 -6.71
C SER A 94 -10.80 4.56 -7.29
N ASP A 95 -10.38 5.15 -8.40
CA ASP A 95 -9.06 4.91 -8.98
C ASP A 95 -7.94 5.48 -8.11
N ILE A 96 -8.23 6.48 -7.28
CA ILE A 96 -7.25 7.12 -6.42
C ILE A 96 -7.18 6.40 -5.06
N VAL A 97 -5.95 6.08 -4.64
CA VAL A 97 -5.63 5.52 -3.32
C VAL A 97 -4.67 6.42 -2.54
N PRO A 98 -4.85 6.52 -1.22
CA PRO A 98 -3.96 7.29 -0.36
C PRO A 98 -2.65 6.55 -0.11
N ALA A 99 -1.57 7.31 -0.05
CA ALA A 99 -0.27 6.87 0.40
C ALA A 99 0.44 7.98 1.15
N GLY A 100 1.52 7.64 1.83
CA GLY A 100 2.29 8.61 2.60
C GLY A 100 3.74 8.15 2.75
N CYS A 101 4.62 9.13 2.84
CA CYS A 101 5.98 8.95 3.30
C CYS A 101 6.35 10.11 4.24
N GLU A 102 7.60 10.18 4.71
CA GLU A 102 8.11 11.27 5.55
C GLU A 102 8.02 12.65 4.85
N CYS A 103 7.73 12.69 3.55
CA CYS A 103 7.55 13.93 2.79
C CYS A 103 6.13 14.49 2.85
N GLY A 104 5.15 13.70 3.29
CA GLY A 104 3.74 14.03 3.24
C GLY A 104 2.90 12.95 2.57
N THR A 105 1.65 13.31 2.27
CA THR A 105 0.66 12.45 1.64
C THR A 105 0.77 12.46 0.12
N HIS A 106 0.48 11.32 -0.50
CA HIS A 106 0.44 11.13 -1.94
C HIS A 106 -0.90 10.50 -2.33
N GLU A 107 -1.40 10.87 -3.50
CA GLU A 107 -2.54 10.26 -4.14
C GLU A 107 -2.06 9.49 -5.36
N LEU A 108 -2.39 8.20 -5.44
CA LEU A 108 -1.89 7.30 -6.48
C LEU A 108 -3.04 6.71 -7.28
N SER A 109 -2.88 6.62 -8.60
CA SER A 109 -3.85 5.97 -9.47
C SER A 109 -3.60 4.46 -9.55
N ARG A 110 -4.65 3.66 -9.32
CA ARG A 110 -4.64 2.21 -9.53
C ARG A 110 -4.32 1.89 -10.99
N LYS A 111 -4.97 2.58 -11.93
CA LYS A 111 -4.75 2.40 -13.37
C LYS A 111 -3.30 2.66 -13.77
N GLU A 112 -2.67 3.72 -13.27
CA GLU A 112 -1.27 4.00 -13.59
C GLU A 112 -0.31 2.94 -13.00
N MET A 113 -0.57 2.47 -11.78
CA MET A 113 0.17 1.35 -11.21
C MET A 113 -0.03 0.06 -12.03
N GLN A 114 -1.26 -0.25 -12.47
CA GLN A 114 -1.53 -1.40 -13.34
C GLN A 114 -0.79 -1.29 -14.68
N LYS A 115 -0.80 -0.11 -15.31
CA LYS A 115 -0.06 0.15 -16.56
C LYS A 115 1.44 -0.06 -16.35
N ALA A 116 2.00 0.41 -15.24
CA ALA A 116 3.40 0.23 -14.93
C ALA A 116 3.77 -1.26 -14.74
N ILE A 117 2.93 -2.02 -14.04
CA ILE A 117 3.10 -3.47 -13.87
C ILE A 117 3.02 -4.19 -15.22
N ALA A 118 2.03 -3.84 -16.06
CA ALA A 118 1.89 -4.38 -17.41
C ALA A 118 3.09 -4.05 -18.32
N ALA A 119 3.72 -2.89 -18.10
CA ALA A 119 4.96 -2.49 -18.76
C ALA A 119 6.23 -3.08 -18.09
N HIS A 120 6.09 -4.03 -17.17
CA HIS A 120 7.17 -4.66 -16.40
C HIS A 120 8.08 -3.67 -15.65
N ARG A 121 7.56 -2.51 -15.28
CA ARG A 121 8.29 -1.56 -14.43
C ARG A 121 8.20 -2.00 -12.98
N ARG A 122 9.37 -2.21 -12.37
CA ARG A 122 9.48 -2.61 -10.94
C ARG A 122 9.48 -1.43 -9.97
N ASN A 123 9.77 -0.21 -10.44
CA ASN A 123 9.84 0.97 -9.60
C ASN A 123 9.16 2.16 -10.28
N ILE A 124 8.44 2.97 -9.50
CA ILE A 124 7.97 4.31 -9.88
C ILE A 124 8.55 5.32 -8.89
N ILE A 125 9.05 6.42 -9.43
CA ILE A 125 9.43 7.61 -8.65
C ILE A 125 8.32 8.64 -8.84
N LEU A 126 7.73 9.08 -7.73
CA LEU A 126 6.74 10.15 -7.69
C LEU A 126 7.49 11.48 -7.71
N SER A 127 7.05 12.38 -8.58
CA SER A 127 7.50 13.77 -8.65
C SER A 127 6.96 14.60 -7.50
#